data_AF-A0A1Z4JEW8-F1
#
_entry.id   AF-A0A1Z4JEW8-F1
#
_cell.length_a   1.000
_cell.length_b   1.000
_cell.length_c   1.000
_cell.angle_alpha   90.00
_cell.angle_beta   90.00
_cell.angle_gamma   90.00
#
_symmetry.space_group_name_H-M   'P 1'
#
loop_
_entity.id
_entity.type
_entity.pdbx_description
1 polymer ?
#
loop_
_entity_poly.entity_id
_entity_poly.type
_entity_poly.pdbx_seq_one_letter_code
_entity_poly.pdbx_strand_id
1 'polypeptide(L)'
;MGGKLWEGWEMQVLRDNCGKMSIEEVAALLPHRTVKGVHLRAFKVGLLPDKNYWTEQEDQILRDNFPHKTATQIKRMLSGRTLAAIQKRICEIGVSGERWACKHSANRQFFAQPNILNSYWAGLIAADGCVTDRDDCSTKVLMISLTESDGYLLEQFAKDVEFTGDVAIRKARDRKMADGRRLRARPESVLSISCTQEWFPDLEKHFNITPRKSLTLKPPNNLNLDCSLAYIKGFLDGDGCVHIRKNGRMNFTFCGTLECLSWIKSVCDEVAPQYTDEWRTKKRPLAQLIQKGKIYNYMIGDYRAELLAKEILRLDIPGMRRKWDKVQANFDLKQQRLEELRTPVMVHTFDPSRVYLGRLCKRGHDYQGTGQSLRRVGHGSCVKCGQECQGVKKPMVPVAYWLELTSKLFPDLDGTPYRIGDVCRRGHEYNLSGYGLRYRSSRGCVQCEKQRLGNSED
;
A
#
# COMPACT_ATOMS: atom_id res chain seq x y z
N MET A 1 -44.03 -54.03 -25.64
CA MET A 1 -44.67 -53.10 -26.60
C MET A 1 -44.25 -53.49 -28.01
N GLY A 2 -45.14 -54.11 -28.78
CA GLY A 2 -44.87 -54.54 -30.15
C GLY A 2 -44.89 -53.35 -31.11
N GLY A 3 -43.74 -53.02 -31.70
CA GLY A 3 -43.67 -52.03 -32.77
C GLY A 3 -44.17 -52.63 -34.09
N LYS A 4 -44.92 -51.84 -34.88
CA LYS A 4 -45.33 -52.21 -36.25
C LYS A 4 -44.12 -52.72 -37.04
N LEU A 5 -44.25 -53.93 -37.62
CA LEU A 5 -43.28 -54.54 -38.54
C LEU A 5 -42.96 -53.57 -39.68
N TRP A 6 -41.72 -53.62 -40.18
CA TRP A 6 -41.29 -52.82 -41.33
C TRP A 6 -41.65 -53.57 -42.62
N GLU A 7 -42.41 -52.93 -43.48
CA GLU A 7 -42.85 -53.48 -44.76
C GLU A 7 -41.73 -53.38 -45.81
N GLY A 8 -41.80 -54.25 -46.84
CA GLY A 8 -40.74 -54.34 -47.86
C GLY A 8 -40.50 -53.03 -48.62
N TRP A 9 -41.57 -52.28 -48.91
CA TRP A 9 -41.46 -50.99 -49.60
C TRP A 9 -40.84 -49.91 -48.69
N GLU A 10 -41.12 -49.92 -47.38
CA GLU A 10 -40.47 -49.00 -46.43
C GLU A 10 -38.96 -49.26 -46.38
N MET A 11 -38.56 -50.53 -46.43
CA MET A 11 -37.15 -50.92 -46.50
C MET A 11 -36.49 -50.48 -47.82
N GLN A 12 -37.23 -50.47 -48.93
CA GLN A 12 -36.76 -49.97 -50.21
C GLN A 12 -36.53 -48.46 -50.18
N VAL A 13 -37.48 -47.70 -49.61
CA VAL A 13 -37.33 -46.24 -49.40
C VAL A 13 -36.08 -45.93 -48.58
N LEU A 14 -35.79 -46.70 -47.52
CA LEU A 14 -34.55 -46.53 -46.77
C LEU A 14 -33.31 -46.81 -47.65
N ARG A 15 -33.29 -47.90 -48.42
CA ARG A 15 -32.11 -48.27 -49.25
C ARG A 15 -31.82 -47.27 -50.35
N ASP A 16 -32.85 -46.71 -50.96
CA ASP A 16 -32.68 -45.83 -52.12
C ASP A 16 -32.25 -44.42 -51.72
N ASN A 17 -32.59 -43.99 -50.51
CA ASN A 17 -32.49 -42.60 -50.07
C ASN A 17 -31.51 -42.36 -48.90
N CYS A 18 -31.31 -43.34 -47.99
CA CYS A 18 -30.33 -43.18 -46.90
C CYS A 18 -28.92 -43.00 -47.48
N GLY A 19 -28.25 -41.90 -47.10
CA GLY A 19 -26.93 -41.52 -47.63
C GLY A 19 -26.97 -40.54 -48.82
N LYS A 20 -28.13 -40.30 -49.44
CA LYS A 20 -28.31 -39.30 -50.51
C LYS A 20 -29.05 -38.05 -50.04
N MET A 21 -29.85 -38.16 -48.99
CA MET A 21 -30.61 -37.06 -48.39
C MET A 21 -30.62 -37.19 -46.85
N SER A 22 -31.06 -36.13 -46.17
CA SER A 22 -31.16 -36.09 -44.71
C SER A 22 -32.21 -37.08 -44.17
N ILE A 23 -32.08 -37.49 -42.91
CA ILE A 23 -33.02 -38.43 -42.30
C ILE A 23 -34.41 -37.83 -42.11
N GLU A 24 -34.49 -36.51 -41.96
CA GLU A 24 -35.72 -35.73 -41.95
C GLU A 24 -36.45 -35.81 -43.31
N GLU A 25 -35.71 -35.71 -44.42
CA GLU A 25 -36.25 -35.87 -45.78
C GLU A 25 -36.69 -37.32 -46.04
N VAL A 26 -35.90 -38.31 -45.62
CA VAL A 26 -36.30 -39.74 -45.71
C VAL A 26 -37.56 -40.00 -44.86
N ALA A 27 -37.69 -39.36 -43.70
CA ALA A 27 -38.86 -39.49 -42.85
C ALA A 27 -40.11 -38.83 -43.44
N ALA A 28 -39.96 -37.77 -44.23
CA ALA A 28 -41.07 -37.17 -44.98
C ALA A 28 -41.66 -38.12 -46.03
N LEU A 29 -40.85 -39.04 -46.59
CA LEU A 29 -41.30 -40.10 -47.50
C LEU A 29 -42.03 -41.24 -46.78
N LEU A 30 -41.98 -41.28 -45.44
CA LEU A 30 -42.61 -42.29 -44.58
C LEU A 30 -43.46 -41.59 -43.50
N PRO A 31 -44.55 -40.89 -43.88
CA PRO A 31 -45.27 -39.98 -42.97
C PRO A 31 -45.91 -40.68 -41.76
N HIS A 32 -46.11 -41.99 -41.83
CA HIS A 32 -46.60 -42.85 -40.74
C HIS A 32 -45.48 -43.35 -39.80
N ARG A 33 -44.21 -43.02 -40.07
CA ARG A 33 -43.05 -43.29 -39.21
C ARG A 33 -42.50 -41.99 -38.64
N THR A 34 -42.02 -42.04 -37.40
CA THR A 34 -41.33 -40.90 -36.80
C THR A 34 -39.90 -40.81 -37.34
N VAL A 35 -39.35 -39.60 -37.41
CA VAL A 35 -37.93 -39.35 -37.76
C VAL A 35 -36.98 -40.26 -36.94
N LYS A 36 -37.25 -40.40 -35.65
CA LYS A 36 -36.51 -41.29 -34.73
C LYS A 36 -36.63 -42.77 -35.12
N GLY A 37 -37.82 -43.22 -35.55
CA GLY A 37 -38.06 -44.58 -36.01
C GLY A 37 -37.31 -44.91 -37.30
N VAL A 38 -37.33 -43.98 -38.25
CA VAL A 38 -36.59 -44.05 -39.52
C VAL A 38 -35.08 -44.12 -39.27
N HIS A 39 -34.54 -43.22 -38.44
CA HIS A 39 -33.15 -43.23 -38.03
C HIS A 39 -32.74 -44.58 -37.40
N LEU A 40 -33.51 -45.07 -36.43
CA LEU A 40 -33.21 -46.33 -35.73
C LEU A 40 -33.23 -47.54 -36.66
N ARG A 41 -34.14 -47.57 -37.64
CA ARG A 41 -34.20 -48.67 -38.60
C ARG A 41 -33.06 -48.62 -39.60
N ALA A 42 -32.82 -47.46 -40.21
CA ALA A 42 -31.73 -47.26 -41.16
C ALA A 42 -30.37 -47.61 -40.52
N PHE A 43 -30.17 -47.23 -39.25
CA PHE A 43 -29.03 -47.66 -38.46
C PHE A 43 -28.97 -49.19 -38.25
N LYS A 44 -30.06 -49.81 -37.79
CA LYS A 44 -30.11 -51.26 -37.53
C LYS A 44 -29.86 -52.13 -38.76
N VAL A 45 -30.13 -51.61 -39.95
CA VAL A 45 -29.96 -52.33 -41.22
C VAL A 45 -28.70 -51.88 -42.00
N GLY A 46 -27.81 -51.13 -41.35
CA GLY A 46 -26.49 -50.77 -41.87
C GLY A 46 -26.49 -49.72 -42.98
N LEU A 47 -27.59 -48.95 -43.13
CA LEU A 47 -27.72 -47.90 -44.15
C LEU A 47 -27.27 -46.52 -43.67
N LEU A 48 -27.02 -46.38 -42.37
CA LEU A 48 -26.39 -45.19 -41.81
C LEU A 48 -25.01 -45.57 -41.28
N PRO A 49 -24.01 -44.68 -41.42
CA PRO A 49 -22.73 -44.87 -40.78
C PRO A 49 -22.94 -44.98 -39.28
N ASP A 50 -22.06 -45.73 -38.65
CA ASP A 50 -22.12 -45.95 -37.21
C ASP A 50 -22.13 -44.59 -36.48
N LYS A 51 -22.78 -44.50 -35.32
CA LYS A 51 -22.83 -43.24 -34.53
C LYS A 51 -21.43 -42.72 -34.15
N ASN A 52 -20.40 -43.56 -34.35
CA ASN A 52 -18.99 -43.32 -34.10
C ASN A 52 -18.16 -43.07 -35.37
N TYR A 53 -18.79 -42.97 -36.55
CA TYR A 53 -18.06 -42.70 -37.80
C TYR A 53 -17.48 -41.29 -37.78
N TRP A 54 -16.18 -41.14 -38.06
CA TRP A 54 -15.45 -39.87 -38.13
C TRP A 54 -15.08 -39.57 -39.58
N THR A 55 -15.31 -38.32 -40.00
CA THR A 55 -14.94 -37.88 -41.35
C THR A 55 -13.48 -37.40 -41.39
N GLU A 56 -12.87 -37.46 -42.58
CA GLU A 56 -11.51 -36.95 -42.79
C GLU A 56 -11.39 -35.44 -42.44
N GLN A 57 -12.45 -34.67 -42.68
CA GLN A 57 -12.52 -33.25 -42.32
C GLN A 57 -12.48 -33.06 -40.80
N GLU A 58 -13.20 -33.89 -40.05
CA GLU A 58 -13.15 -33.86 -38.58
C GLU A 58 -11.76 -34.26 -38.08
N ASP A 59 -11.15 -35.29 -38.66
CA ASP A 59 -9.78 -35.70 -38.30
C ASP A 59 -8.75 -34.61 -38.61
N GLN A 60 -8.89 -33.89 -39.72
CA GLN A 60 -8.04 -32.74 -40.07
C GLN A 60 -8.21 -31.58 -39.08
N ILE A 61 -9.45 -31.26 -38.68
CA ILE A 61 -9.72 -30.29 -37.62
C ILE A 61 -8.99 -30.69 -36.34
N LEU A 62 -9.02 -31.97 -35.97
CA LEU A 62 -8.31 -32.46 -34.79
C LEU A 62 -6.78 -32.30 -34.93
N ARG A 63 -6.20 -32.69 -36.06
CA ARG A 63 -4.74 -32.57 -36.30
C ARG A 63 -4.24 -31.14 -36.20
N ASP A 64 -4.92 -30.19 -36.84
CA ASP A 64 -4.45 -28.80 -36.94
C ASP A 64 -4.67 -28.01 -35.66
N ASN A 65 -5.70 -28.38 -34.87
CA ASN A 65 -6.16 -27.56 -33.75
C ASN A 65 -5.80 -28.15 -32.39
N PHE A 66 -5.62 -29.47 -32.27
CA PHE A 66 -5.32 -30.11 -30.99
C PHE A 66 -4.05 -29.59 -30.30
N PRO A 67 -2.94 -29.27 -31.00
CA PRO A 67 -1.75 -28.75 -30.34
C PRO A 67 -1.94 -27.35 -29.72
N HIS A 68 -2.95 -26.59 -30.15
CA HIS A 68 -3.05 -25.15 -29.89
C HIS A 68 -4.41 -24.66 -29.35
N LYS A 69 -5.46 -25.49 -29.36
CA LYS A 69 -6.81 -25.11 -28.91
C LYS A 69 -7.29 -25.95 -27.72
N THR A 70 -8.12 -25.33 -26.88
CA THR A 70 -8.75 -26.00 -25.74
C THR A 70 -9.82 -27.00 -26.19
N ALA A 71 -10.12 -27.97 -25.32
CA ALA A 71 -11.19 -28.96 -25.54
C ALA A 71 -12.53 -28.28 -25.87
N THR A 72 -12.84 -27.17 -25.21
CA THR A 72 -14.06 -26.38 -25.43
C THR A 72 -14.08 -25.74 -26.82
N GLN A 73 -12.96 -25.19 -27.28
CA GLN A 73 -12.85 -24.60 -28.62
C GLN A 73 -12.98 -25.68 -29.71
N ILE A 74 -12.32 -26.83 -29.52
CA ILE A 74 -12.44 -27.97 -30.45
C ILE A 74 -13.88 -28.50 -30.48
N LYS A 75 -14.55 -28.59 -29.32
CA LYS A 75 -15.97 -28.96 -29.25
C LYS A 75 -16.89 -27.99 -30.00
N ARG A 76 -16.59 -26.68 -29.99
CA ARG A 76 -17.37 -25.70 -30.77
C ARG A 76 -17.21 -25.92 -32.28
N MET A 77 -16.02 -26.31 -32.72
CA MET A 77 -15.74 -26.66 -34.12
C MET A 77 -16.38 -27.99 -34.53
N LEU A 78 -16.55 -28.90 -33.57
CA LEU A 78 -17.16 -30.22 -33.73
C LEU A 78 -18.47 -30.31 -32.94
N SER A 79 -19.42 -29.42 -33.20
CA SER A 79 -20.63 -29.23 -32.40
C SER A 79 -21.53 -30.48 -32.30
N GLY A 80 -21.42 -31.41 -33.25
CA GLY A 80 -22.08 -32.72 -33.24
C GLY A 80 -21.39 -33.80 -32.37
N ARG A 81 -20.22 -33.51 -31.80
CA ARG A 81 -19.41 -34.48 -31.03
C ARG A 81 -19.36 -34.14 -29.54
N THR A 82 -19.40 -35.18 -28.71
CA THR A 82 -19.17 -35.02 -27.27
C THR A 82 -17.67 -34.93 -27.01
N LEU A 83 -17.26 -34.25 -25.92
CA LEU A 83 -15.85 -34.17 -25.54
C LEU A 83 -15.19 -35.54 -25.39
N ALA A 84 -15.92 -36.53 -24.90
CA ALA A 84 -15.46 -37.91 -24.77
C ALA A 84 -15.29 -38.63 -26.11
N ALA A 85 -16.18 -38.38 -27.08
CA ALA A 85 -16.05 -38.94 -28.42
C ALA A 85 -14.84 -38.34 -29.14
N ILE A 86 -14.69 -37.00 -29.06
CA ILE A 86 -13.50 -36.31 -29.53
C ILE A 86 -12.30 -36.98 -28.84
N GLN A 87 -12.33 -37.16 -27.50
CA GLN A 87 -11.28 -37.81 -26.69
C GLN A 87 -10.76 -39.12 -27.24
N LYS A 88 -11.70 -39.98 -27.53
CA LYS A 88 -11.39 -41.27 -28.10
C LYS A 88 -10.71 -41.14 -29.47
N ARG A 89 -11.17 -40.20 -30.31
CA ARG A 89 -10.71 -40.08 -31.70
C ARG A 89 -9.26 -39.66 -31.86
N ILE A 90 -8.80 -38.59 -31.22
CA ILE A 90 -7.38 -38.16 -31.34
C ILE A 90 -6.44 -39.25 -30.85
N CYS A 91 -6.83 -40.04 -29.83
CA CYS A 91 -6.07 -41.23 -29.42
C CYS A 91 -6.01 -42.27 -30.56
N GLU A 92 -7.12 -42.51 -31.26
CA GLU A 92 -7.18 -43.42 -32.41
C GLU A 92 -6.37 -42.92 -33.62
N ILE A 93 -6.40 -41.61 -33.93
CA ILE A 93 -5.66 -41.03 -35.07
C ILE A 93 -4.19 -40.71 -34.76
N GLY A 94 -3.72 -41.09 -33.57
CA GLY A 94 -2.33 -40.96 -33.16
C GLY A 94 -1.84 -39.52 -33.05
N VAL A 95 -2.74 -38.56 -32.87
CA VAL A 95 -2.37 -37.16 -32.66
C VAL A 95 -1.87 -37.03 -31.22
N SER A 96 -0.55 -37.07 -31.06
CA SER A 96 0.10 -36.83 -29.79
C SER A 96 0.03 -35.34 -29.46
N GLY A 97 -0.50 -35.04 -28.29
CA GLY A 97 -0.51 -33.70 -27.71
C GLY A 97 -0.80 -33.86 -26.24
N GLU A 98 0.00 -33.21 -25.40
CA GLU A 98 0.04 -33.53 -23.97
C GLU A 98 -1.30 -33.36 -23.24
N ARG A 99 -2.28 -32.59 -23.75
CA ARG A 99 -3.38 -32.09 -22.90
C ARG A 99 -4.72 -31.94 -23.59
N TRP A 100 -5.46 -33.04 -23.58
CA TRP A 100 -6.89 -33.04 -23.85
C TRP A 100 -7.74 -32.25 -22.85
N ALA A 101 -7.43 -32.35 -21.56
CA ALA A 101 -8.49 -32.35 -20.55
C ALA A 101 -8.74 -31.02 -19.84
N CYS A 102 -8.22 -29.90 -20.34
CA CYS A 102 -8.33 -28.64 -19.60
C CYS A 102 -9.50 -27.79 -20.08
N LYS A 103 -10.52 -27.68 -19.21
CA LYS A 103 -11.66 -26.75 -19.34
C LYS A 103 -11.20 -25.29 -19.47
N HIS A 104 -10.06 -24.97 -18.88
CA HIS A 104 -9.45 -23.64 -18.81
C HIS A 104 -8.06 -23.65 -19.46
N SER A 105 -7.56 -22.47 -19.78
CA SER A 105 -6.23 -22.20 -20.37
C SER A 105 -5.54 -21.11 -19.57
N ALA A 106 -4.21 -21.04 -19.64
CA ALA A 106 -3.36 -19.97 -19.13
C ALA A 106 -2.06 -19.91 -19.97
N ASN A 107 -1.32 -18.82 -19.87
CA ASN A 107 0.00 -18.64 -20.46
C ASN A 107 0.98 -19.69 -19.91
N ARG A 108 1.32 -20.66 -20.75
CA ARG A 108 2.20 -21.79 -20.42
C ARG A 108 3.66 -21.39 -20.21
N GLN A 109 4.07 -20.27 -20.78
CA GLN A 109 5.46 -19.79 -20.73
C GLN A 109 5.68 -18.74 -19.62
N PHE A 110 4.69 -18.53 -18.75
CA PHE A 110 4.75 -17.49 -17.72
C PHE A 110 5.96 -17.61 -16.79
N PHE A 111 6.40 -18.83 -16.46
CA PHE A 111 7.58 -19.08 -15.62
C PHE A 111 8.84 -19.52 -16.40
N ALA A 112 8.78 -19.55 -17.73
CA ALA A 112 9.87 -20.09 -18.56
C ALA A 112 11.18 -19.34 -18.41
N GLN A 113 11.12 -18.02 -18.16
CA GLN A 113 12.27 -17.18 -17.85
C GLN A 113 11.92 -16.22 -16.71
N PRO A 114 12.75 -16.12 -15.65
CA PRO A 114 12.51 -15.17 -14.57
C PRO A 114 12.48 -13.72 -15.05
N ASN A 115 11.46 -12.99 -14.61
CA ASN A 115 11.31 -11.55 -14.75
C ASN A 115 10.72 -10.97 -13.46
N ILE A 116 10.61 -9.64 -13.37
CA ILE A 116 10.17 -8.96 -12.14
C ILE A 116 8.76 -9.43 -11.72
N LEU A 117 7.81 -9.52 -12.67
CA LEU A 117 6.43 -9.88 -12.37
C LEU A 117 6.28 -11.35 -11.93
N ASN A 118 6.84 -12.29 -12.69
CA ASN A 118 6.73 -13.71 -12.34
C ASN A 118 7.55 -14.08 -11.10
N SER A 119 8.62 -13.33 -10.79
CA SER A 119 9.39 -13.53 -9.56
C SER A 119 8.57 -13.14 -8.33
N TYR A 120 7.77 -12.07 -8.40
CA TYR A 120 6.78 -11.76 -7.36
C TYR A 120 5.81 -12.91 -7.13
N TRP A 121 5.19 -13.42 -8.19
CA TRP A 121 4.26 -14.54 -8.06
C TRP A 121 4.93 -15.81 -7.56
N ALA A 122 6.15 -16.10 -8.01
CA ALA A 122 6.93 -17.23 -7.50
C ALA A 122 7.21 -17.08 -6.00
N GLY A 123 7.52 -15.89 -5.51
CA GLY A 123 7.67 -15.62 -4.07
C GLY A 123 6.39 -15.89 -3.28
N LEU A 124 5.24 -15.44 -3.79
CA LEU A 124 3.95 -15.70 -3.14
C LEU A 124 3.58 -17.18 -3.18
N ILE A 125 3.82 -17.86 -4.31
CA ILE A 125 3.64 -19.31 -4.45
C ILE A 125 4.58 -20.06 -3.50
N ALA A 126 5.82 -19.58 -3.34
CA ALA A 126 6.81 -20.18 -2.46
C ALA A 126 6.34 -20.23 -1.00
N ALA A 127 5.65 -19.18 -0.56
CA ALA A 127 5.01 -19.12 0.76
C ALA A 127 3.65 -19.86 0.79
N ASP A 128 2.61 -19.27 0.18
CA ASP A 128 1.21 -19.69 0.32
C ASP A 128 0.71 -20.67 -0.78
N GLY A 129 1.52 -20.94 -1.79
CA GLY A 129 1.17 -21.86 -2.87
C GLY A 129 1.33 -23.33 -2.50
N CYS A 130 0.56 -24.20 -3.13
CA CYS A 130 0.64 -25.64 -2.98
C CYS A 130 0.71 -26.30 -4.35
N VAL A 131 1.79 -27.05 -4.61
CA VAL A 131 1.89 -27.92 -5.78
C VAL A 131 1.54 -29.33 -5.35
N THR A 132 0.52 -29.92 -5.99
CA THR A 132 0.07 -31.29 -5.71
C THR A 132 0.05 -32.13 -6.98
N ASP A 133 0.51 -33.37 -6.87
CA ASP A 133 0.29 -34.40 -7.89
C ASP A 133 -1.17 -34.86 -7.82
N ARG A 134 -1.79 -35.14 -8.99
CA ARG A 134 -3.05 -35.90 -9.03
C ARG A 134 -2.81 -37.35 -8.63
N ASP A 135 -3.88 -38.05 -8.22
CA ASP A 135 -3.83 -39.43 -7.73
C ASP A 135 -3.19 -40.43 -8.71
N ASP A 136 -3.22 -40.12 -10.02
CA ASP A 136 -2.60 -40.92 -11.09
C ASP A 136 -1.16 -40.50 -11.42
N CYS A 137 -0.60 -39.54 -10.68
CA CYS A 137 0.72 -38.92 -10.87
C CYS A 137 0.97 -38.38 -12.29
N SER A 138 -0.06 -38.25 -13.14
CA SER A 138 0.08 -37.88 -14.54
C SER A 138 0.17 -36.36 -14.73
N THR A 139 -0.36 -35.60 -13.76
CA THR A 139 -0.46 -34.14 -13.82
C THR A 139 -0.31 -33.52 -12.44
N LYS A 140 0.31 -32.34 -12.41
CA LYS A 140 0.43 -31.48 -11.24
C LYS A 140 -0.61 -30.35 -11.28
N VAL A 141 -0.95 -29.84 -10.11
CA VAL A 141 -1.88 -28.73 -9.91
C VAL A 141 -1.21 -27.70 -9.01
N LEU A 142 -1.24 -26.43 -9.43
CA LEU A 142 -0.91 -25.31 -8.57
C LEU A 142 -2.20 -24.81 -7.91
N MET A 143 -2.20 -24.74 -6.59
CA MET A 143 -3.28 -24.16 -5.79
C MET A 143 -2.75 -23.03 -4.93
N ILE A 144 -3.42 -21.88 -4.92
CA ILE A 144 -3.14 -20.76 -4.02
C ILE A 144 -4.43 -20.43 -3.27
N SER A 145 -4.36 -20.32 -1.95
CA SER A 145 -5.51 -19.99 -1.11
C SER A 145 -5.16 -18.80 -0.24
N LEU A 146 -5.92 -17.71 -0.37
CA LEU A 146 -5.76 -16.49 0.43
C LEU A 146 -7.05 -16.19 1.17
N THR A 147 -6.99 -15.34 2.20
CA THR A 147 -8.22 -14.82 2.81
C THR A 147 -9.05 -14.08 1.77
N GLU A 148 -10.38 -14.11 1.87
CA GLU A 148 -11.27 -13.46 0.89
C GLU A 148 -10.91 -11.97 0.65
N SER A 149 -10.51 -11.25 1.72
CA SER A 149 -10.07 -9.85 1.63
C SER A 149 -8.82 -9.64 0.78
N ASP A 150 -7.98 -10.66 0.64
CA ASP A 150 -6.77 -10.65 -0.21
C ASP A 150 -7.04 -11.31 -1.59
N GLY A 151 -8.29 -11.71 -1.87
CA GLY A 151 -8.67 -12.43 -3.10
C GLY A 151 -8.43 -11.66 -4.40
N TYR A 152 -8.38 -10.33 -4.35
CA TYR A 152 -8.04 -9.49 -5.49
C TYR A 152 -6.63 -9.79 -6.05
N LEU A 153 -5.71 -10.32 -5.24
CA LEU A 153 -4.41 -10.78 -5.73
C LEU A 153 -4.55 -12.03 -6.61
N LEU A 154 -5.46 -12.95 -6.27
CA LEU A 154 -5.69 -14.13 -7.10
C LEU A 154 -6.37 -13.76 -8.42
N GLU A 155 -7.26 -12.76 -8.40
CA GLU A 155 -7.83 -12.19 -9.62
C GLU A 155 -6.76 -11.53 -10.49
N GLN A 156 -5.81 -10.80 -9.89
CA GLN A 156 -4.69 -10.22 -10.60
C GLN A 156 -3.78 -11.31 -11.19
N PHE A 157 -3.43 -12.33 -10.40
CA PHE A 157 -2.62 -13.44 -10.89
C PHE A 157 -3.30 -14.16 -12.06
N ALA A 158 -4.61 -14.40 -11.96
CA ALA A 158 -5.39 -14.98 -13.05
C ALA A 158 -5.32 -14.13 -14.32
N LYS A 159 -5.34 -12.80 -14.23
CA LYS A 159 -5.14 -11.91 -15.38
C LYS A 159 -3.72 -11.97 -15.92
N ASP A 160 -2.71 -11.87 -15.05
CA ASP A 160 -1.30 -11.86 -15.42
C ASP A 160 -0.87 -13.13 -16.16
N VAL A 161 -1.47 -14.27 -15.79
CA VAL A 161 -1.23 -15.56 -16.45
C VAL A 161 -2.26 -15.89 -17.52
N GLU A 162 -3.13 -14.96 -17.89
CA GLU A 162 -4.17 -15.12 -18.92
C GLU A 162 -5.07 -16.35 -18.66
N PHE A 163 -5.40 -16.60 -17.39
CA PHE A 163 -6.22 -17.73 -16.97
C PHE A 163 -7.68 -17.52 -17.34
N THR A 164 -8.30 -18.50 -18.01
CA THR A 164 -9.70 -18.46 -18.44
C THR A 164 -10.67 -19.14 -17.46
N GLY A 165 -10.20 -19.48 -16.26
CA GLY A 165 -11.03 -19.99 -15.18
C GLY A 165 -11.28 -18.95 -14.10
N ASP A 166 -12.19 -19.30 -13.19
CA ASP A 166 -12.63 -18.40 -12.13
C ASP A 166 -11.84 -18.63 -10.83
N VAL A 167 -11.66 -17.56 -10.05
CA VAL A 167 -11.26 -17.65 -8.65
C VAL A 167 -12.47 -18.10 -7.83
N ALA A 168 -12.35 -19.23 -7.13
CA ALA A 168 -13.44 -19.79 -6.34
C ALA A 168 -13.44 -19.25 -4.90
N ILE A 169 -14.62 -19.03 -4.31
CA ILE A 169 -14.75 -18.70 -2.89
C ILE A 169 -15.05 -19.97 -2.10
N ARG A 170 -14.16 -20.34 -1.18
CA ARG A 170 -14.34 -21.44 -0.24
C ARG A 170 -14.97 -20.92 1.05
N LYS A 171 -16.18 -21.40 1.35
CA LYS A 171 -16.90 -21.05 2.58
C LYS A 171 -16.11 -21.52 3.82
N ALA A 172 -16.03 -20.63 4.80
CA ALA A 172 -15.50 -20.94 6.12
C ALA A 172 -16.24 -22.13 6.75
N ARG A 173 -15.50 -23.04 7.38
CA ARG A 173 -16.05 -24.04 8.29
C ARG A 173 -15.48 -23.79 9.67
N ASP A 174 -16.34 -23.42 10.62
CA ASP A 174 -15.95 -23.28 12.02
C ASP A 174 -15.34 -24.58 12.50
N ARG A 175 -14.16 -24.48 13.12
CA ARG A 175 -13.49 -25.63 13.73
C ARG A 175 -13.61 -25.52 15.24
N LYS A 176 -13.99 -26.62 15.90
CA LYS A 176 -13.80 -26.78 17.33
C LYS A 176 -12.35 -27.18 17.59
N MET A 177 -11.67 -26.41 18.42
CA MET A 177 -10.36 -26.78 18.94
C MET A 177 -10.52 -27.87 20.01
N ALA A 178 -9.44 -28.60 20.30
CA ALA A 178 -9.42 -29.67 21.31
C ALA A 178 -9.78 -29.16 22.72
N ASP A 179 -9.60 -27.86 22.98
CA ASP A 179 -9.92 -27.19 24.24
C ASP A 179 -11.35 -26.59 24.29
N GLY A 180 -12.20 -26.90 23.29
CA GLY A 180 -13.58 -26.42 23.22
C GLY A 180 -13.75 -25.01 22.64
N ARG A 181 -12.68 -24.26 22.37
CA ARG A 181 -12.77 -22.94 21.71
C ARG A 181 -13.23 -23.09 20.26
N ARG A 182 -14.10 -22.19 19.81
CA ARG A 182 -14.50 -22.09 18.39
C ARG A 182 -13.55 -21.16 17.66
N LEU A 183 -12.83 -21.68 16.68
CA LEU A 183 -12.08 -20.86 15.76
C LEU A 183 -13.02 -20.43 14.63
N ARG A 184 -13.40 -19.14 14.60
CA ARG A 184 -14.12 -18.55 13.48
C ARG A 184 -13.20 -18.56 12.27
N ALA A 185 -13.45 -19.49 11.34
CA ALA A 185 -12.76 -19.50 10.08
C ALA A 185 -13.26 -18.32 9.23
N ARG A 186 -12.37 -17.71 8.46
CA ARG A 186 -12.75 -16.73 7.44
C ARG A 186 -12.93 -17.45 6.10
N PRO A 187 -13.82 -16.96 5.22
CA PRO A 187 -13.86 -17.43 3.84
C PRO A 187 -12.51 -17.17 3.16
N GLU A 188 -12.20 -18.00 2.18
CA GLU A 188 -10.95 -17.96 1.43
C GLU A 188 -11.24 -17.87 -0.06
N SER A 189 -10.45 -17.08 -0.76
CA SER A 189 -10.39 -17.11 -2.22
C SER A 189 -9.35 -18.13 -2.63
N VAL A 190 -9.70 -18.99 -3.59
CA VAL A 190 -8.87 -20.12 -4.02
C VAL A 190 -8.75 -20.11 -5.54
N LEU A 191 -7.52 -20.16 -6.02
CA LEU A 191 -7.19 -20.35 -7.43
C LEU A 191 -6.51 -21.71 -7.62
N SER A 192 -6.99 -22.48 -8.59
CA SER A 192 -6.46 -23.81 -8.92
C SER A 192 -6.20 -23.91 -10.41
N ILE A 193 -4.95 -24.14 -10.80
CA ILE A 193 -4.50 -24.18 -12.19
C ILE A 193 -3.81 -25.52 -12.45
N SER A 194 -4.36 -26.30 -13.38
CA SER A 194 -3.79 -27.59 -13.83
C SER A 194 -3.50 -27.64 -15.33
N CYS A 195 -3.78 -26.56 -16.07
CA CYS A 195 -3.64 -26.53 -17.53
C CYS A 195 -2.23 -26.22 -18.04
N THR A 196 -1.30 -25.92 -17.13
CA THR A 196 0.06 -25.42 -17.39
C THR A 196 1.12 -26.34 -16.76
N GLN A 197 1.27 -27.56 -17.29
CA GLN A 197 2.29 -28.49 -16.78
C GLN A 197 3.73 -28.03 -17.03
N GLU A 198 3.96 -27.11 -17.98
CA GLU A 198 5.26 -26.49 -18.22
C GLU A 198 5.73 -25.66 -17.02
N TRP A 199 4.80 -25.13 -16.22
CA TRP A 199 5.16 -24.31 -15.06
C TRP A 199 5.94 -25.09 -14.00
N PHE A 200 5.65 -26.36 -13.80
CA PHE A 200 6.24 -27.11 -12.69
C PHE A 200 7.75 -27.34 -12.83
N PRO A 201 8.29 -27.80 -13.98
CA PRO A 201 9.73 -27.85 -14.17
C PRO A 201 10.37 -26.46 -14.14
N ASP A 202 9.70 -25.43 -14.65
CA ASP A 202 10.21 -24.05 -14.59
C ASP A 202 10.27 -23.49 -13.16
N LEU A 203 9.22 -23.71 -12.38
CA LEU A 203 9.11 -23.32 -10.96
C LEU A 203 10.17 -24.03 -10.11
N GLU A 204 10.42 -25.31 -10.37
CA GLU A 204 11.48 -26.07 -9.72
C GLU A 204 12.86 -25.56 -10.12
N LYS A 205 13.11 -25.44 -11.44
CA LYS A 205 14.41 -25.01 -11.99
C LYS A 205 14.81 -23.60 -11.56
N HIS A 206 13.88 -22.64 -11.58
CA HIS A 206 14.18 -21.23 -11.35
C HIS A 206 13.98 -20.81 -9.89
N PHE A 207 13.02 -21.40 -9.18
CA PHE A 207 12.61 -20.93 -7.86
C PHE A 207 12.66 -22.01 -6.77
N ASN A 208 13.08 -23.24 -7.08
CA ASN A 208 13.08 -24.39 -6.18
C ASN A 208 11.71 -24.68 -5.53
N ILE A 209 10.63 -24.35 -6.25
CA ILE A 209 9.26 -24.56 -5.79
C ILE A 209 8.80 -25.97 -6.20
N THR A 210 8.68 -26.85 -5.22
CA THR A 210 8.32 -28.27 -5.40
C THR A 210 7.12 -28.67 -4.52
N PRO A 211 6.52 -29.87 -4.69
CA PRO A 211 5.50 -30.37 -3.77
C PRO A 211 6.01 -30.46 -2.32
N ARG A 212 5.14 -30.16 -1.34
CA ARG A 212 5.45 -30.21 0.11
C ARG A 212 6.65 -29.34 0.56
N LYS A 213 6.93 -28.26 -0.18
CA LYS A 213 8.07 -27.35 0.04
C LYS A 213 8.14 -26.63 1.38
N SER A 214 7.07 -26.55 2.18
CA SER A 214 7.05 -25.70 3.40
C SER A 214 8.19 -25.96 4.39
N LEU A 215 8.81 -27.16 4.36
CA LEU A 215 9.98 -27.49 5.19
C LEU A 215 11.25 -27.82 4.37
N THR A 216 11.19 -27.78 3.04
CA THR A 216 12.27 -28.18 2.13
C THR A 216 12.61 -27.13 1.07
N LEU A 217 11.92 -25.98 1.08
CA LEU A 217 12.13 -24.88 0.13
C LEU A 217 13.59 -24.41 0.18
N LYS A 218 14.23 -24.35 -0.98
CA LYS A 218 15.55 -23.78 -1.20
C LYS A 218 15.43 -22.38 -1.79
N PRO A 219 16.47 -21.53 -1.73
CA PRO A 219 16.46 -20.22 -2.37
C PRO A 219 16.27 -20.33 -3.88
N PRO A 220 15.71 -19.31 -4.57
CA PRO A 220 15.63 -19.31 -6.02
C PRO A 220 17.03 -19.24 -6.67
N ASN A 221 17.14 -19.70 -7.92
CA ASN A 221 18.41 -19.85 -8.63
C ASN A 221 18.67 -18.63 -9.54
N ASN A 222 19.83 -17.98 -9.36
CA ASN A 222 20.38 -16.96 -10.27
C ASN A 222 19.43 -15.80 -10.63
N LEU A 223 18.62 -15.32 -9.69
CA LEU A 223 17.82 -14.11 -9.89
C LEU A 223 18.71 -12.86 -9.84
N ASN A 224 18.47 -11.91 -10.73
CA ASN A 224 19.05 -10.57 -10.60
C ASN A 224 18.41 -9.81 -9.40
N LEU A 225 18.95 -8.64 -9.06
CA LEU A 225 18.52 -7.90 -7.87
C LEU A 225 17.03 -7.52 -7.90
N ASP A 226 16.53 -6.96 -9.01
CA ASP A 226 15.12 -6.56 -9.13
C ASP A 226 14.17 -7.77 -9.05
N CYS A 227 14.54 -8.91 -9.65
CA CYS A 227 13.79 -10.17 -9.53
C CYS A 227 13.85 -10.73 -8.11
N SER A 228 14.99 -10.61 -7.44
CA SER A 228 15.16 -11.03 -6.03
C SER A 228 14.29 -10.20 -5.10
N LEU A 229 14.25 -8.88 -5.28
CA LEU A 229 13.37 -7.96 -4.55
C LEU A 229 11.90 -8.27 -4.79
N ALA A 230 11.51 -8.55 -6.03
CA ALA A 230 10.15 -8.95 -6.37
C ALA A 230 9.76 -10.28 -5.68
N TYR A 231 10.64 -11.29 -5.72
CA TYR A 231 10.45 -12.56 -5.02
C TYR A 231 10.30 -12.34 -3.51
N ILE A 232 11.17 -11.52 -2.90
CA ILE A 232 11.11 -11.19 -1.48
C ILE A 232 9.78 -10.50 -1.13
N LYS A 233 9.27 -9.61 -1.99
CA LYS A 233 7.95 -8.98 -1.81
C LYS A 233 6.83 -10.02 -1.78
N GLY A 234 6.81 -10.93 -2.75
CA GLY A 234 5.81 -12.01 -2.81
C GLY A 234 5.90 -12.96 -1.62
N PHE A 235 7.12 -13.35 -1.24
CA PHE A 235 7.36 -14.21 -0.09
C PHE A 235 6.95 -13.52 1.23
N LEU A 236 7.23 -12.22 1.37
CA LEU A 236 6.79 -11.41 2.50
C LEU A 236 5.25 -11.30 2.54
N ASP A 237 4.57 -11.27 1.39
CA ASP A 237 3.12 -11.24 1.31
C ASP A 237 2.47 -12.54 1.80
N GLY A 238 3.07 -13.70 1.55
CA GLY A 238 2.58 -14.95 2.13
C GLY A 238 3.04 -15.16 3.57
N ASP A 239 4.29 -15.59 3.74
CA ASP A 239 4.86 -16.05 5.02
C ASP A 239 5.54 -14.93 5.83
N GLY A 240 5.29 -13.68 5.47
CA GLY A 240 5.86 -12.51 6.12
C GLY A 240 4.90 -11.69 6.98
N CYS A 241 5.48 -10.85 7.82
CA CYS A 241 4.76 -9.88 8.65
C CYS A 241 5.42 -8.50 8.54
N VAL A 242 4.60 -7.48 8.29
CA VAL A 242 5.01 -6.08 8.29
C VAL A 242 4.42 -5.39 9.52
N HIS A 243 5.28 -4.88 10.39
CA HIS A 243 4.88 -4.15 11.59
C HIS A 243 5.48 -2.75 11.63
N ILE A 244 4.63 -1.73 11.77
CA ILE A 244 5.03 -0.32 11.90
C ILE A 244 4.61 0.15 13.28
N ARG A 245 5.58 0.66 14.06
CA ARG A 245 5.36 1.17 15.42
C ARG A 245 4.78 2.60 15.37
N LYS A 246 4.20 3.06 16.48
CA LYS A 246 3.67 4.44 16.61
C LYS A 246 4.71 5.53 16.31
N ASN A 247 5.99 5.26 16.52
CA ASN A 247 7.09 6.18 16.22
C ASN A 247 7.57 6.11 14.76
N GLY A 248 6.88 5.37 13.89
CA GLY A 248 7.19 5.25 12.46
C GLY A 248 8.27 4.23 12.10
N ARG A 249 8.87 3.54 13.10
CA ARG A 249 9.86 2.48 12.85
C ARG A 249 9.17 1.22 12.35
N MET A 250 9.66 0.68 11.23
CA MET A 250 9.13 -0.54 10.63
C MET A 250 10.00 -1.77 10.93
N ASN A 251 9.39 -2.95 10.91
CA ASN A 251 10.06 -4.24 10.97
C ASN A 251 9.37 -5.19 10.01
N PHE A 252 10.17 -5.90 9.22
CA PHE A 252 9.72 -7.04 8.43
C PHE A 252 10.18 -8.32 9.11
N THR A 253 9.30 -9.30 9.15
CA THR A 253 9.60 -10.65 9.63
C THR A 253 9.24 -11.63 8.53
N PHE A 254 10.11 -12.59 8.29
CA PHE A 254 9.94 -13.68 7.34
C PHE A 254 9.99 -15.00 8.09
N CYS A 255 9.19 -15.96 7.65
CA CYS A 255 9.12 -17.30 8.19
C CYS A 255 9.47 -18.30 7.09
N GLY A 256 10.31 -19.31 7.35
CA GLY A 256 10.73 -20.24 6.30
C GLY A 256 11.83 -21.22 6.71
N THR A 257 12.46 -21.84 5.71
CA THR A 257 13.62 -22.71 5.88
C THR A 257 14.90 -21.92 6.11
N LEU A 258 15.92 -22.54 6.72
CA LEU A 258 17.20 -21.91 6.98
C LEU A 258 17.87 -21.41 5.69
N GLU A 259 17.92 -22.25 4.66
CA GLU A 259 18.56 -21.92 3.38
C GLU A 259 17.88 -20.74 2.69
N CYS A 260 16.55 -20.75 2.59
CA CYS A 260 15.80 -19.67 1.96
C CYS A 260 15.93 -18.36 2.74
N LEU A 261 15.79 -18.39 4.08
CA LEU A 261 15.93 -17.17 4.89
C LEU A 261 17.37 -16.64 4.95
N SER A 262 18.38 -17.50 4.84
CA SER A 262 19.78 -17.06 4.74
C SER A 262 20.04 -16.32 3.44
N TRP A 263 19.41 -16.75 2.34
CA TRP A 263 19.43 -16.05 1.06
C TRP A 263 18.65 -14.74 1.09
N ILE A 264 17.43 -14.71 1.66
CA ILE A 264 16.68 -13.44 1.84
C ILE A 264 17.54 -12.45 2.64
N LYS A 265 18.21 -12.92 3.69
CA LYS A 265 19.12 -12.11 4.48
C LYS A 265 20.28 -11.57 3.64
N SER A 266 20.90 -12.36 2.76
CA SER A 266 22.02 -11.88 1.93
C SER A 266 21.58 -10.79 0.95
N VAL A 267 20.43 -10.94 0.31
CA VAL A 267 19.87 -9.88 -0.56
C VAL A 267 19.55 -8.62 0.25
N CYS A 268 19.00 -8.78 1.45
CA CYS A 268 18.75 -7.67 2.37
C CYS A 268 20.04 -6.98 2.86
N ASP A 269 21.14 -7.72 3.03
CA ASP A 269 22.45 -7.18 3.38
C ASP A 269 23.09 -6.41 2.21
N GLU A 270 22.85 -6.84 0.95
CA GLU A 270 23.27 -6.12 -0.26
C GLU A 270 22.53 -4.78 -0.41
N VAL A 271 21.20 -4.80 -0.26
CA VAL A 271 20.34 -3.62 -0.44
C VAL A 271 20.45 -2.64 0.73
N ALA A 272 20.53 -3.18 1.95
CA ALA A 272 20.50 -2.42 3.18
C ALA A 272 21.62 -2.92 4.09
N PRO A 273 22.89 -2.58 3.83
CA PRO A 273 24.01 -3.07 4.63
C PRO A 273 23.89 -2.64 6.09
N GLN A 274 24.48 -3.43 6.97
CA GLN A 274 24.54 -3.09 8.39
C GLN A 274 25.58 -1.98 8.61
N TYR A 275 25.11 -0.75 8.76
CA TYR A 275 25.95 0.32 9.30
C TYR A 275 26.11 0.13 10.81
N THR A 276 27.34 -0.11 11.24
CA THR A 276 27.73 0.01 12.64
C THR A 276 28.06 1.46 12.92
N ASP A 277 27.10 2.19 13.51
CA ASP A 277 27.41 3.46 14.16
C ASP A 277 28.39 3.17 15.31
N GLU A 278 29.68 3.46 15.13
CA GLU A 278 30.74 3.24 16.14
C GLU A 278 30.41 3.87 17.49
N TRP A 279 29.60 4.94 17.49
CA TRP A 279 29.15 5.69 18.66
C TRP A 279 27.93 5.08 19.38
N ARG A 280 27.25 4.05 18.83
CA ARG A 280 26.11 3.41 19.51
C ARG A 280 26.60 2.41 20.57
N THR A 281 26.47 2.80 21.83
CA THR A 281 26.76 1.99 23.03
C THR A 281 25.94 0.69 23.16
N LYS A 282 24.83 0.53 22.41
CA LYS A 282 24.06 -0.72 22.34
C LYS A 282 24.03 -1.25 20.90
N LYS A 283 24.81 -2.30 20.64
CA LYS A 283 24.71 -3.15 19.44
C LYS A 283 23.38 -3.91 19.46
N ARG A 284 22.28 -3.24 19.09
CA ARG A 284 21.01 -3.95 18.87
C ARG A 284 21.14 -4.70 17.55
N PRO A 285 20.84 -6.01 17.49
CA PRO A 285 20.85 -6.71 16.21
C PRO A 285 19.65 -6.21 15.41
N LEU A 286 19.94 -5.38 14.39
CA LEU A 286 18.94 -4.82 13.46
C LEU A 286 18.46 -5.85 12.44
N ALA A 287 19.11 -7.00 12.41
CA ALA A 287 18.66 -8.21 11.75
C ALA A 287 18.94 -9.44 12.63
N GLN A 288 18.01 -10.39 12.69
CA GLN A 288 18.15 -11.62 13.50
C GLN A 288 17.55 -12.80 12.77
N LEU A 289 18.26 -13.94 12.80
CA LEU A 289 17.76 -15.23 12.35
C LEU A 289 17.59 -16.14 13.57
N ILE A 290 16.36 -16.58 13.83
CA ILE A 290 15.99 -17.33 15.03
C ILE A 290 15.27 -18.61 14.63
N GLN A 291 15.73 -19.75 15.16
CA GLN A 291 15.07 -21.03 14.98
C GLN A 291 13.95 -21.22 16.02
N LYS A 292 12.78 -21.71 15.56
CA LYS A 292 11.67 -22.17 16.40
C LYS A 292 11.20 -23.54 15.90
N GLY A 293 11.69 -24.60 16.55
CA GLY A 293 11.44 -25.98 16.11
C GLY A 293 12.06 -26.24 14.73
N LYS A 294 11.24 -26.64 13.74
CA LYS A 294 11.69 -26.91 12.36
C LYS A 294 11.66 -25.66 11.45
N ILE A 295 11.24 -24.51 11.98
CA ILE A 295 11.00 -23.29 11.21
C ILE A 295 11.94 -22.19 11.68
N TYR A 296 12.38 -21.33 10.77
CA TYR A 296 13.24 -20.20 11.06
C TYR A 296 12.48 -18.89 10.87
N ASN A 297 12.87 -17.87 11.62
CA ASN A 297 12.37 -16.51 11.49
C ASN A 297 13.53 -15.57 11.21
N TYR A 298 13.44 -14.80 10.12
CA TYR A 298 14.34 -13.70 9.83
C TYR A 298 13.62 -12.39 10.09
N MET A 299 14.18 -11.54 10.92
CA MET A 299 13.64 -10.21 11.21
C MET A 299 14.65 -9.16 10.72
N ILE A 300 14.17 -8.14 10.01
CA ILE A 300 14.93 -6.94 9.64
C ILE A 300 14.14 -5.70 10.07
N GLY A 301 14.79 -4.75 10.73
CA GLY A 301 14.12 -3.63 11.37
C GLY A 301 14.74 -2.27 11.13
N ASP A 302 13.98 -1.24 11.52
CA ASP A 302 14.39 0.17 11.52
C ASP A 302 14.79 0.63 10.10
N TYR A 303 15.82 1.48 9.97
CA TYR A 303 16.28 2.00 8.68
C TYR A 303 16.55 0.93 7.61
N ARG A 304 16.99 -0.28 7.99
CA ARG A 304 17.29 -1.34 7.01
C ARG A 304 16.02 -1.83 6.32
N ALA A 305 14.95 -2.01 7.09
CA ALA A 305 13.64 -2.35 6.54
C ALA A 305 13.09 -1.20 5.68
N GLU A 306 13.38 0.07 6.03
CA GLU A 306 12.98 1.22 5.22
C GLU A 306 13.69 1.29 3.86
N LEU A 307 15.00 1.04 3.82
CA LEU A 307 15.76 0.97 2.57
C LEU A 307 15.23 -0.16 1.67
N LEU A 308 15.05 -1.35 2.24
CA LEU A 308 14.46 -2.48 1.53
C LEU A 308 13.06 -2.15 0.99
N ALA A 309 12.20 -1.54 1.80
CA ALA A 309 10.85 -1.17 1.40
C ALA A 309 10.84 -0.15 0.26
N LYS A 310 11.76 0.82 0.24
CA LYS A 310 11.90 1.79 -0.86
C LYS A 310 12.26 1.12 -2.17
N GLU A 311 13.24 0.22 -2.16
CA GLU A 311 13.65 -0.51 -3.36
C GLU A 311 12.52 -1.42 -3.87
N ILE A 312 11.78 -2.08 -2.97
CA ILE A 312 10.63 -2.90 -3.36
C ILE A 312 9.51 -2.04 -3.95
N LEU A 313 9.20 -0.88 -3.37
CA LEU A 313 8.14 0.02 -3.86
C LEU A 313 8.51 0.72 -5.18
N ARG A 314 9.79 0.73 -5.58
CA ARG A 314 10.23 1.16 -6.91
C ARG A 314 9.74 0.21 -8.02
N LEU A 315 9.47 -1.05 -7.68
CA LEU A 315 9.01 -2.07 -8.62
C LEU A 315 7.49 -1.95 -8.81
N ASP A 316 7.06 -1.73 -10.05
CA ASP A 316 5.65 -1.74 -10.43
C ASP A 316 5.13 -3.19 -10.49
N ILE A 317 4.82 -3.75 -9.32
CA ILE A 317 4.37 -5.13 -9.14
C ILE A 317 3.24 -5.23 -8.10
N PRO A 318 2.41 -6.29 -8.15
CA PRO A 318 1.31 -6.48 -7.20
C PRO A 318 1.79 -6.57 -5.75
N GLY A 319 0.85 -6.46 -4.80
CA GLY A 319 1.16 -6.54 -3.37
C GLY A 319 -0.08 -6.64 -2.48
N MET A 320 0.07 -7.22 -1.28
CA MET A 320 -0.97 -7.21 -0.25
C MET A 320 -1.19 -5.80 0.30
N ARG A 321 -2.35 -5.19 0.01
CA ARG A 321 -2.78 -3.85 0.43
C ARG A 321 -2.64 -3.65 1.93
N ARG A 322 -3.10 -4.64 2.72
CA ARG A 322 -2.97 -4.66 4.20
C ARG A 322 -1.53 -4.59 4.73
N LYS A 323 -0.53 -4.89 3.88
CA LYS A 323 0.91 -4.80 4.20
C LYS A 323 1.54 -3.54 3.61
N TRP A 324 1.30 -3.26 2.33
CA TRP A 324 2.01 -2.22 1.60
C TRP A 324 1.38 -0.83 1.70
N ASP A 325 0.06 -0.72 1.81
CA ASP A 325 -0.62 0.59 1.93
C ASP A 325 -0.16 1.33 3.19
N LYS A 326 0.00 0.59 4.30
CA LYS A 326 0.52 1.17 5.55
C LYS A 326 2.02 1.52 5.47
N VAL A 327 2.79 0.82 4.64
CA VAL A 327 4.21 1.15 4.40
C VAL A 327 4.29 2.46 3.62
N GLN A 328 3.51 2.59 2.56
CA GLN A 328 3.40 3.81 1.77
C GLN A 328 2.94 4.99 2.64
N ALA A 329 1.84 4.82 3.39
CA ALA A 329 1.34 5.86 4.30
C ALA A 329 2.37 6.29 5.36
N ASN A 330 3.22 5.37 5.83
CA ASN A 330 4.31 5.69 6.75
C ASN A 330 5.43 6.51 6.07
N PHE A 331 5.71 6.27 4.79
CA PHE A 331 6.63 7.11 4.03
C PHE A 331 6.06 8.50 3.77
N ASP A 332 4.80 8.60 3.38
CA ASP A 332 4.13 9.87 3.12
C ASP A 332 4.14 10.75 4.38
N LEU A 333 3.80 10.17 5.54
CA LEU A 333 3.85 10.87 6.83
C LEU A 333 5.27 11.36 7.19
N LYS A 334 6.31 10.60 6.83
CA LYS A 334 7.70 11.03 7.07
C LYS A 334 8.12 12.15 6.14
N GLN A 335 7.69 12.13 4.88
CA GLN A 335 7.96 13.21 3.93
C GLN A 335 7.26 14.50 4.36
N GLN A 336 5.99 14.41 4.75
CA GLN A 336 5.25 15.55 5.29
C GLN A 336 5.98 16.18 6.50
N ARG A 337 6.43 15.36 7.47
CA ARG A 337 7.21 15.86 8.62
C ARG A 337 8.53 16.51 8.21
N LEU A 338 9.20 15.97 7.19
CA LEU A 338 10.44 16.53 6.68
C LEU A 338 10.19 17.88 5.99
N GLU A 339 9.09 18.03 5.26
CA GLU A 339 8.66 19.28 4.64
C GLU A 339 8.28 20.33 5.69
N GLU A 340 7.57 19.93 6.74
CA GLU A 340 7.28 20.79 7.90
C GLU A 340 8.58 21.30 8.56
N LEU A 341 9.60 20.45 8.71
CA LEU A 341 10.91 20.85 9.23
C LEU A 341 11.72 21.73 8.27
N ARG A 342 11.54 21.54 6.96
CA ARG A 342 12.17 22.35 5.91
C ARG A 342 11.48 23.70 5.73
N THR A 343 10.25 23.83 6.20
CA THR A 343 9.53 25.11 6.21
C THR A 343 10.33 26.05 7.11
N PRO A 344 10.84 27.18 6.61
CA PRO A 344 11.69 28.05 7.39
C PRO A 344 10.91 28.55 8.60
N VAL A 345 11.27 28.06 9.79
CA VAL A 345 10.96 28.76 11.03
C VAL A 345 11.64 30.12 10.88
N MET A 346 10.88 31.21 10.90
CA MET A 346 11.47 32.54 10.98
C MET A 346 12.26 32.63 12.29
N VAL A 347 13.55 32.29 12.23
CA VAL A 347 14.49 32.58 13.30
C VAL A 347 14.72 34.08 13.23
N HIS A 348 13.94 34.83 13.99
CA HIS A 348 14.18 36.23 14.19
C HIS A 348 15.43 36.37 15.05
N THR A 349 16.57 36.51 14.37
CA THR A 349 17.86 36.76 14.99
C THR A 349 17.81 38.15 15.63
N PHE A 350 17.94 38.18 16.96
CA PHE A 350 18.25 39.39 17.68
C PHE A 350 19.73 39.38 18.02
N ASP A 351 20.37 40.55 18.00
CA ASP A 351 21.78 40.69 18.38
C ASP A 351 21.95 40.39 19.89
N PRO A 352 22.59 39.28 20.28
CA PRO A 352 22.73 38.88 21.68
C PRO A 352 23.58 39.86 22.50
N SER A 353 24.40 40.69 21.84
CA SER A 353 25.17 41.74 22.50
C SER A 353 24.30 42.91 22.96
N ARG A 354 23.09 43.05 22.38
CA ARG A 354 22.18 44.17 22.64
C ARG A 354 20.94 43.76 23.40
N VAL A 355 20.43 42.55 23.16
CA VAL A 355 19.18 42.07 23.76
C VAL A 355 19.24 40.58 24.08
N TYR A 356 18.44 40.15 25.05
CA TYR A 356 18.32 38.75 25.48
C TYR A 356 16.86 38.43 25.81
N LEU A 357 16.50 37.15 25.80
CA LEU A 357 15.19 36.71 26.30
C LEU A 357 15.21 36.58 27.81
N GLY A 358 14.21 37.17 28.46
CA GLY A 358 14.05 37.08 29.91
C GLY A 358 12.59 37.08 30.31
N ARG A 359 12.32 37.12 31.62
CA ARG A 359 10.96 37.08 32.20
C ARG A 359 9.97 37.94 31.42
N LEU A 360 8.75 37.47 31.19
CA LEU A 360 7.70 38.28 30.56
C LEU A 360 7.50 39.61 31.29
N CYS A 361 7.40 40.71 30.56
CA CYS A 361 7.18 42.04 31.16
C CYS A 361 5.74 42.17 31.68
N LYS A 362 5.52 43.12 32.61
CA LYS A 362 4.20 43.35 33.24
C LYS A 362 3.11 43.76 32.24
N ARG A 363 3.50 44.27 31.06
CA ARG A 363 2.57 44.61 29.96
C ARG A 363 2.27 43.43 29.03
N GLY A 364 2.82 42.24 29.31
CA GLY A 364 2.55 41.04 28.52
C GLY A 364 3.21 41.02 27.14
N HIS A 365 4.24 41.85 26.88
CA HIS A 365 4.95 41.84 25.60
C HIS A 365 5.78 40.57 25.43
N ASP A 366 5.13 39.54 24.91
CA ASP A 366 5.74 38.27 24.56
C ASP A 366 6.56 38.40 23.27
N TYR A 367 7.77 37.87 23.29
CA TYR A 367 8.55 37.67 22.08
C TYR A 367 8.10 36.36 21.42
N GLN A 368 7.17 36.49 20.47
CA GLN A 368 6.83 35.43 19.51
C GLN A 368 6.27 34.14 20.12
N GLY A 369 5.57 34.24 21.25
CA GLY A 369 4.92 33.10 21.92
C GLY A 369 5.87 32.28 22.79
N THR A 370 7.04 32.82 23.13
CA THR A 370 8.05 32.12 23.94
C THR A 370 7.73 32.12 25.44
N GLY A 371 6.73 32.87 25.89
CA GLY A 371 6.48 33.12 27.32
C GLY A 371 7.50 34.09 27.94
N GLN A 372 8.35 34.71 27.12
CA GLN A 372 9.46 35.56 27.53
C GLN A 372 9.44 36.87 26.74
N SER A 373 9.97 37.96 27.32
CA SER A 373 10.09 39.25 26.64
C SER A 373 11.52 39.44 26.12
N LEU A 374 11.65 40.08 24.96
CA LEU A 374 12.93 40.58 24.48
C LEU A 374 13.35 41.79 25.34
N ARG A 375 14.51 41.69 25.98
CA ARG A 375 15.01 42.65 26.98
C ARG A 375 16.39 43.18 26.60
N ARG A 376 16.66 44.46 26.89
CA ARG A 376 17.95 45.11 26.59
C ARG A 376 19.03 44.65 27.56
N VAL A 377 20.20 44.30 27.04
CA VAL A 377 21.40 44.02 27.84
C VAL A 377 21.82 45.29 28.60
N GLY A 378 22.29 45.12 29.85
CA GLY A 378 22.71 46.20 30.75
C GLY A 378 21.65 46.60 31.79
N HIS A 379 20.41 46.88 31.38
CA HIS A 379 19.35 47.38 32.28
C HIS A 379 18.08 46.52 32.28
N GLY A 380 18.01 45.47 31.46
CA GLY A 380 16.96 44.46 31.49
C GLY A 380 15.55 44.95 31.10
N SER A 381 15.42 46.16 30.54
CA SER A 381 14.10 46.71 30.17
C SER A 381 13.53 45.99 28.94
N CYS A 382 12.21 45.87 28.89
CA CYS A 382 11.53 45.32 27.70
C CYS A 382 11.68 46.28 26.52
N VAL A 383 12.15 45.74 25.39
CA VAL A 383 12.40 46.51 24.17
C VAL A 383 11.13 47.21 23.68
N LYS A 384 10.00 46.50 23.67
CA LYS A 384 8.71 46.98 23.18
C LYS A 384 8.11 48.07 24.09
N CYS A 385 8.19 47.90 25.41
CA CYS A 385 7.86 48.98 26.36
C CYS A 385 8.66 50.26 26.07
N GLY A 386 9.96 50.13 25.78
CA GLY A 386 10.82 51.27 25.49
C GLY A 386 10.42 52.00 24.20
N GLN A 387 10.02 51.26 23.16
CA GLN A 387 9.54 51.83 21.89
C GLN A 387 8.21 52.55 22.06
N GLU A 388 7.26 51.97 22.80
CA GLU A 388 5.97 52.59 23.10
C GLU A 388 6.12 53.88 23.92
N CYS A 389 7.10 53.93 24.83
CA CYS A 389 7.39 55.12 25.64
C CYS A 389 8.16 56.22 24.88
N GLN A 390 8.72 55.94 23.70
CA GLN A 390 9.43 56.93 22.88
C GLN A 390 8.49 57.76 22.00
N GLY A 391 7.18 57.48 21.99
CA GLY A 391 6.17 58.34 21.41
C GLY A 391 5.86 59.56 22.29
N VAL A 392 6.23 60.74 21.80
CA VAL A 392 5.88 62.10 22.28
C VAL A 392 6.69 62.65 23.48
N LYS A 393 7.87 63.21 23.21
CA LYS A 393 8.40 64.31 24.03
C LYS A 393 7.72 65.61 23.59
N LYS A 394 6.91 66.25 24.44
CA LYS A 394 6.41 67.61 24.17
C LYS A 394 7.60 68.60 24.08
N PRO A 395 7.58 69.58 23.16
CA PRO A 395 8.65 70.56 23.03
C PRO A 395 8.80 71.37 24.33
N MET A 396 10.05 71.58 24.75
CA MET A 396 10.36 72.29 26.00
C MET A 396 10.22 73.80 25.76
N VAL A 397 9.19 74.41 26.35
CA VAL A 397 9.00 75.88 26.30
C VAL A 397 10.15 76.57 27.07
N PRO A 398 10.87 77.53 26.45
CA PRO A 398 11.98 78.22 27.10
C PRO A 398 11.59 78.92 28.40
N VAL A 399 12.51 79.00 29.37
CA VAL A 399 12.28 79.68 30.65
C VAL A 399 11.98 81.17 30.45
N ALA A 400 12.61 81.82 29.47
CA ALA A 400 12.40 83.24 29.16
C ALA A 400 10.94 83.57 28.82
N TYR A 401 10.27 82.72 28.04
CA TYR A 401 8.86 82.87 27.69
C TYR A 401 7.97 82.91 28.95
N TRP A 402 8.23 82.01 29.88
CA TRP A 402 7.48 81.95 31.13
C TRP A 402 7.75 83.12 32.05
N LEU A 403 8.97 83.67 32.03
CA LEU A 403 9.31 84.86 32.81
C LEU A 403 8.55 86.08 32.27
N GLU A 404 8.54 86.28 30.95
CA GLU A 404 7.78 87.34 30.30
C GLU A 404 6.27 87.21 30.57
N LEU A 405 5.73 85.98 30.46
CA LEU A 405 4.33 85.72 30.75
C LEU A 405 3.99 85.91 32.24
N THR A 406 4.93 85.61 33.15
CA THR A 406 4.78 85.89 34.59
C THR A 406 4.65 87.38 34.82
N SER A 407 5.56 88.21 34.30
CA SER A 407 5.51 89.67 34.47
C SER A 407 4.23 90.28 33.87
N LYS A 408 3.71 89.71 32.76
CA LYS A 408 2.47 90.17 32.12
C LYS A 408 1.19 89.82 32.90
N LEU A 409 1.08 88.58 33.39
CA LEU A 409 -0.15 88.09 34.03
C LEU A 409 -0.17 88.29 35.55
N PHE A 410 1.00 88.33 36.18
CA PHE A 410 1.18 88.43 37.63
C PHE A 410 2.35 89.38 37.93
N PRO A 411 2.20 90.70 37.70
CA PRO A 411 3.27 91.68 37.90
C PRO A 411 3.81 91.69 39.34
N ASP A 412 2.99 91.34 40.33
CA ASP A 412 3.41 91.24 41.74
C ASP A 412 4.39 90.10 42.03
N LEU A 413 4.52 89.13 41.11
CA LEU A 413 5.52 88.06 41.18
C LEU A 413 6.85 88.46 40.53
N ASP A 414 6.95 89.63 39.90
CA ASP A 414 8.19 90.06 39.27
C ASP A 414 9.27 90.35 40.33
N GLY A 415 10.49 89.89 40.08
CA GLY A 415 11.59 89.93 41.06
C GLY A 415 11.56 88.87 42.17
N THR A 416 10.50 88.05 42.28
CA THR A 416 10.46 86.92 43.24
C THR A 416 11.27 85.72 42.74
N PRO A 417 11.66 84.74 43.59
CA PRO A 417 12.34 83.51 43.15
C PRO A 417 11.41 82.55 42.36
N TYR A 418 10.18 82.97 42.05
CA TYR A 418 9.15 82.15 41.43
C TYR A 418 8.82 82.63 40.01
N ARG A 419 8.15 81.76 39.25
CA ARG A 419 7.54 82.04 37.94
C ARG A 419 6.38 81.09 37.70
N ILE A 420 5.46 81.46 36.81
CA ILE A 420 4.44 80.52 36.35
C ILE A 420 5.01 79.53 35.32
N GLY A 421 4.36 78.39 35.17
CA GLY A 421 4.66 77.39 34.16
C GLY A 421 3.54 76.35 34.05
N ASP A 422 3.78 75.26 33.31
CA ASP A 422 2.79 74.19 33.19
C ASP A 422 2.35 73.68 34.57
N VAL A 423 1.09 73.28 34.70
CA VAL A 423 0.57 72.60 35.90
C VAL A 423 1.34 71.30 36.09
N CYS A 424 1.75 71.00 37.33
CA CYS A 424 2.50 69.77 37.60
C CYS A 424 1.59 68.53 37.52
N ARG A 425 2.17 67.33 37.48
CA ARG A 425 1.39 66.07 37.42
C ARG A 425 0.44 65.85 38.59
N ARG A 426 0.64 66.56 39.70
CA ARG A 426 -0.26 66.54 40.87
C ARG A 426 -1.39 67.57 40.80
N GLY A 427 -1.49 68.33 39.70
CA GLY A 427 -2.56 69.31 39.51
C GLY A 427 -2.40 70.61 40.29
N HIS A 428 -1.21 70.93 40.79
CA HIS A 428 -1.02 72.17 41.57
C HIS A 428 -1.03 73.40 40.68
N GLU A 429 -2.12 74.16 40.77
CA GLU A 429 -2.33 75.43 40.10
C GLU A 429 -2.12 76.61 41.04
N TYR A 430 -1.65 77.73 40.48
CA TYR A 430 -1.49 79.00 41.16
C TYR A 430 -2.74 79.85 40.92
N ASN A 431 -3.46 80.20 41.98
CA ASN A 431 -4.63 81.08 41.94
C ASN A 431 -5.69 80.72 40.88
N LEU A 432 -5.88 79.42 40.61
CA LEU A 432 -6.81 78.92 39.58
C LEU A 432 -6.58 79.51 38.18
N SER A 433 -5.35 79.95 37.91
CA SER A 433 -4.98 80.60 36.65
C SER A 433 -4.81 79.63 35.47
N GLY A 434 -4.90 78.32 35.70
CA GLY A 434 -4.50 77.29 34.73
C GLY A 434 -2.98 77.10 34.61
N TYR A 435 -2.18 77.80 35.43
CA TYR A 435 -0.71 77.66 35.48
C TYR A 435 -0.24 77.22 36.87
N GLY A 436 0.87 76.48 36.94
CA GLY A 436 1.51 76.10 38.20
C GLY A 436 2.62 77.05 38.62
N LEU A 437 2.73 77.36 39.92
CA LEU A 437 3.84 78.15 40.48
C LEU A 437 5.11 77.30 40.58
N ARG A 438 6.22 77.80 40.02
CA ARG A 438 7.50 77.09 39.92
C ARG A 438 8.68 77.95 40.37
N TYR A 439 9.72 77.31 40.90
CA TYR A 439 10.98 77.99 41.20
C TYR A 439 11.71 78.38 39.91
N ARG A 440 12.29 79.59 39.89
CA ARG A 440 13.12 80.07 38.77
C ARG A 440 14.36 79.18 38.58
N SER A 441 14.99 78.76 39.67
CA SER A 441 16.23 77.97 39.68
C SER A 441 16.03 76.50 39.27
N SER A 442 15.08 75.79 39.91
CA SER A 442 14.93 74.34 39.76
C SER A 442 13.87 73.90 38.74
N ARG A 443 13.05 74.84 38.22
CA ARG A 443 11.81 74.57 37.45
C ARG A 443 10.78 73.69 38.20
N GLY A 444 11.06 73.35 39.45
CA GLY A 444 10.23 72.52 40.31
C GLY A 444 8.96 73.24 40.73
N CYS A 445 7.88 72.49 40.95
CA CYS A 445 6.62 73.04 41.45
C CYS A 445 6.79 73.39 42.93
N VAL A 446 6.47 74.63 43.29
CA VAL A 446 6.68 75.16 44.65
C VAL A 446 5.89 74.37 45.68
N GLN A 447 4.63 74.05 45.39
CA GLN A 447 3.76 73.28 46.29
C GLN A 447 4.28 71.85 46.52
N CYS A 448 4.76 71.19 45.46
CA CYS A 448 5.32 69.83 45.58
C CYS A 448 6.58 69.80 46.45
N GLU A 449 7.41 70.83 46.36
CA GLU A 449 8.63 70.93 47.17
C GLU A 449 8.31 71.33 48.62
N LYS A 450 7.36 72.25 48.84
CA LYS A 450 6.88 72.56 50.20
C LYS A 450 6.27 71.34 50.89
N GLN A 451 5.49 70.52 50.18
CA GLN A 451 4.97 69.26 50.72
C GLN A 451 6.06 68.22 50.98
N ARG A 452 7.20 68.29 50.28
CA ARG A 452 8.34 67.41 50.55
C ARG A 452 9.12 67.85 51.78
N LEU A 453 9.27 69.17 51.98
CA LEU A 453 10.00 69.75 53.12
C LEU A 453 9.13 69.87 54.38
N GLY A 454 7.80 69.97 54.24
CA GLY A 454 6.86 69.97 55.36
C GLY A 454 6.56 68.58 55.92
N ASN A 455 7.01 67.51 55.26
CA ASN A 455 6.94 66.14 55.77
C ASN A 455 8.24 65.72 56.48
N SER A 456 9.11 66.68 56.87
CA SER A 456 10.33 66.41 57.63
C SER A 456 10.35 67.00 59.05
N GLU A 457 9.22 67.51 59.54
CA GLU A 457 8.97 67.76 60.98
C GLU A 457 7.52 67.35 61.32
N ASP A 458 7.35 66.02 61.40
CA ASP A 458 6.60 65.23 62.41
C ASP A 458 6.35 63.80 61.88
#